data_AF-A0A9X2AKF2-F1
#
_entry.id   AF-A0A9X2AKF2-F1
#
_cell.length_a   1.000
_cell.length_b   1.000
_cell.length_c   1.000
_cell.angle_alpha   90.00
_cell.angle_beta   90.00
_cell.angle_gamma   90.00
#
_symmetry.space_group_name_H-M   'P 1'
#
loop_
_entity.id
_entity.type
_entity.pdbx_description
1 polymer ?
#
loop_
_entity_poly.entity_id
_entity_poly.type
_entity_poly.pdbx_seq_one_letter_code
_entity_poly.pdbx_strand_id
1 'polypeptide(L)'
;MDTEDKYGKGFIQKAIEIAIQKLKDENIEVTLDFGFRKTPGTPLLIDEMLKKSTESDMVIVDLTFTSAKEWLDAELLEEDATHSWLGVPKGKRKLSPNPNVLLETGYAWAKKGTYRTLAVMNDAFGSPEELPVDLIGFRWGITYNLNETNYDTRKAVRKELANDLYNAIKDAINAEASHQIEKWSPFKINQQLDRYHSYSFVFTPELEDIIKKLRSFLINYKGPIRIAGVSGSGKTRLVYEVFRKNGKFEADELENSILYYDLKGTTYQDISNKVADLTNLNQLKVVIIDNCSEEIHERIAKDFFSTELRLVTIEPNSKKSEKVFPNIFIDENIRKTVFHNIFNSKFPSTNVSQLYNTLDGDLNKLVSVIVSDVEEEDIVKSVIDLLTIIIGQVNVDIGAIKLLIAVSLFKKVGATGSYSYQIEIIRTTFVKCPKEKLNELISFLVSKDLIIIKGDYILANAFEKELIDHWKSQALENINEIVLNVSNNSLWSNFSDKFFDVLKNDDSGDYINSLNSVDGVLKDSSFIDTNEGGEFVNLLADYFPSLALDVIKSKIERL
;
A
#
# COMPACT_ATOMS: atom_id res chain seq x y z
N MET A 1 29.68 20.72 -34.57
CA MET A 1 29.05 22.04 -34.36
C MET A 1 27.70 21.71 -33.77
N ASP A 2 27.33 22.25 -32.61
CA ASP A 2 26.00 21.98 -32.05
C ASP A 2 24.91 22.46 -33.02
N THR A 3 23.78 21.76 -33.02
CA THR A 3 22.60 22.12 -33.81
C THR A 3 22.17 23.54 -33.48
N GLU A 4 21.86 24.35 -34.50
CA GLU A 4 21.41 25.73 -34.26
C GLU A 4 20.20 25.75 -33.33
N ASP A 5 20.17 26.72 -32.39
CA ASP A 5 19.18 26.77 -31.32
C ASP A 5 17.72 26.77 -31.82
N LYS A 6 17.47 27.34 -33.01
CA LYS A 6 16.15 27.35 -33.65
C LYS A 6 15.67 25.98 -34.14
N TYR A 7 16.55 25.00 -34.27
CA TYR A 7 16.27 23.62 -34.68
C TYR A 7 16.57 22.58 -33.60
N GLY A 8 17.24 22.97 -32.50
CA GLY A 8 17.63 22.08 -31.41
C GLY A 8 17.07 22.56 -30.06
N LYS A 9 17.98 22.82 -29.12
CA LYS A 9 17.67 23.22 -27.72
C LYS A 9 16.52 24.22 -27.58
N GLY A 10 16.59 25.39 -28.21
CA GLY A 10 15.57 26.43 -28.10
C GLY A 10 14.22 26.05 -28.71
N PHE A 11 14.19 25.13 -29.68
CA PHE A 11 12.95 24.57 -30.22
C PHE A 11 12.32 23.57 -29.25
N ILE A 12 13.11 22.63 -28.73
CA ILE A 12 12.69 21.61 -27.76
C ILE A 12 12.18 22.28 -26.48
N GLN A 13 12.90 23.27 -25.95
CA GLN A 13 12.52 23.98 -24.72
C GLN A 13 11.10 24.58 -24.84
N LYS A 14 10.80 25.23 -25.98
CA LYS A 14 9.46 25.81 -26.21
C LYS A 14 8.37 24.74 -26.31
N ALA A 15 8.68 23.56 -26.84
CA ALA A 15 7.73 22.45 -26.87
C ALA A 15 7.46 21.90 -25.45
N ILE A 16 8.51 21.76 -24.62
CA ILE A 16 8.39 21.37 -23.21
C ILE A 16 7.55 22.39 -22.43
N GLU A 17 7.78 23.68 -22.61
CA GLU A 17 7.01 24.74 -21.95
C GLU A 17 5.51 24.67 -22.29
N ILE A 18 5.16 24.34 -23.55
CA ILE A 18 3.77 24.11 -23.96
C ILE A 18 3.20 22.85 -23.30
N ALA A 19 3.98 21.77 -23.24
CA ALA A 19 3.56 20.53 -22.58
C ALA A 19 3.30 20.74 -21.08
N ILE A 20 4.19 21.45 -20.39
CA ILE A 20 4.04 21.82 -18.98
C ILE A 20 2.78 22.66 -18.75
N GLN A 21 2.49 23.62 -19.63
CA GLN A 21 1.27 24.42 -19.50
C GLN A 21 0.01 23.55 -19.59
N LYS A 22 -0.02 22.56 -20.48
CA LYS A 22 -1.14 21.60 -20.58
C LYS A 22 -1.29 20.74 -19.32
N LEU A 23 -0.18 20.26 -18.76
CA LEU A 23 -0.19 19.51 -17.51
C LEU A 23 -0.72 20.37 -16.35
N LYS A 24 -0.33 21.65 -16.32
CA LYS A 24 -0.82 22.61 -15.35
C LYS A 24 -2.33 22.84 -15.45
N ASP A 25 -2.88 22.88 -16.67
CA ASP A 25 -4.33 22.99 -16.90
C ASP A 25 -5.10 21.76 -16.34
N GLU A 26 -4.41 20.64 -16.10
CA GLU A 26 -4.92 19.41 -15.45
C GLU A 26 -4.54 19.30 -13.96
N ASN A 27 -4.11 20.39 -13.32
CA ASN A 27 -3.62 20.43 -11.94
C ASN A 27 -2.38 19.55 -11.66
N ILE A 28 -1.56 19.26 -12.67
CA ILE A 28 -0.26 18.60 -12.51
C ILE A 28 0.84 19.68 -12.57
N GLU A 29 1.53 19.91 -11.45
CA GLU A 29 2.57 20.93 -11.36
C GLU A 29 3.93 20.35 -11.76
N VAL A 30 4.53 20.90 -12.83
CA VAL A 30 5.84 20.48 -13.34
C VAL A 30 6.72 21.70 -13.54
N THR A 31 7.96 21.64 -13.05
CA THR A 31 8.95 22.70 -13.20
C THR A 31 10.11 22.26 -14.07
N LEU A 32 10.46 23.06 -15.08
CA LEU A 32 11.64 22.83 -15.91
C LEU A 32 12.87 23.50 -15.31
N ASP A 33 13.94 22.71 -15.09
CA ASP A 33 15.27 23.22 -14.74
C ASP A 33 16.29 22.77 -15.81
N PHE A 34 17.21 23.67 -16.18
CA PHE A 34 18.24 23.41 -17.16
C PHE A 34 19.40 24.41 -17.05
N GLY A 35 20.61 23.94 -17.39
CA GLY A 35 21.84 24.74 -17.27
C GLY A 35 22.07 25.27 -15.85
N PHE A 36 22.82 26.36 -15.71
CA PHE A 36 23.16 26.97 -14.40
C PHE A 36 22.14 27.99 -13.89
N ARG A 37 20.90 27.97 -14.40
CA ARG A 37 19.88 28.88 -13.88
C ARG A 37 19.66 28.57 -12.40
N LYS A 38 19.61 29.64 -11.58
CA LYS A 38 19.41 29.58 -10.11
C LYS A 38 20.55 28.90 -9.34
N THR A 39 21.69 28.64 -9.97
CA THR A 39 22.87 28.08 -9.29
C THR A 39 23.77 29.22 -8.75
N PRO A 40 24.02 29.31 -7.43
CA PRO A 40 24.88 30.35 -6.88
C PRO A 40 26.37 30.09 -7.18
N GLY A 41 27.10 31.15 -7.51
CA GLY A 41 28.55 31.09 -7.72
C GLY A 41 28.97 30.54 -9.09
N THR A 42 30.10 29.82 -9.12
CA THR A 42 30.72 29.29 -10.36
C THR A 42 31.12 27.83 -10.14
N PRO A 43 30.16 26.90 -9.98
CA PRO A 43 30.46 25.50 -9.70
C PRO A 43 31.02 24.80 -10.93
N LEU A 44 31.61 23.62 -10.71
CA LEU A 44 32.00 22.72 -11.79
C LEU A 44 30.75 22.28 -12.56
N LEU A 45 30.79 22.42 -13.89
CA LEU A 45 29.67 22.12 -14.77
C LEU A 45 29.12 20.71 -14.58
N ILE A 46 30.01 19.72 -14.55
CA ILE A 46 29.62 18.32 -14.44
C ILE A 46 28.97 18.04 -13.09
N ASP A 47 29.51 18.57 -11.99
CA ASP A 47 28.95 18.36 -10.65
C ASP A 47 27.54 18.93 -10.55
N GLU A 48 27.32 20.14 -11.07
CA GLU A 48 26.00 20.77 -11.06
C GLU A 48 25.00 20.02 -11.95
N MET A 49 25.41 19.58 -13.14
CA MET A 49 24.52 18.81 -14.04
C MET A 49 24.15 17.44 -13.46
N LEU A 50 25.12 16.71 -12.89
CA LEU A 50 24.87 15.43 -12.24
C LEU A 50 24.04 15.61 -10.96
N LYS A 51 24.25 16.68 -10.20
CA LYS A 51 23.42 17.03 -9.03
C LYS A 51 21.99 17.31 -9.45
N LYS A 52 21.75 18.17 -10.45
CA LYS A 52 20.41 18.48 -10.96
C LYS A 52 19.71 17.24 -11.51
N SER A 53 20.42 16.37 -12.22
CA SER A 53 19.90 15.07 -12.64
C SER A 53 19.48 14.21 -11.44
N THR A 54 20.28 14.19 -10.38
CA THR A 54 19.98 13.45 -9.14
C THR A 54 18.76 14.00 -8.42
N GLU A 55 18.62 15.32 -8.33
CA GLU A 55 17.53 16.02 -7.63
C GLU A 55 16.22 16.07 -8.43
N SER A 56 16.27 15.97 -9.76
CA SER A 56 15.09 15.98 -10.64
C SER A 56 14.25 14.70 -10.55
N ASP A 57 12.93 14.77 -10.76
CA ASP A 57 12.08 13.57 -10.84
C ASP A 57 12.24 12.80 -12.16
N MET A 58 12.62 13.50 -13.23
CA MET A 58 12.72 12.97 -14.58
C MET A 58 13.72 13.82 -15.38
N VAL A 59 14.43 13.18 -16.31
CA VAL A 59 15.43 13.83 -17.18
C VAL A 59 14.97 13.73 -18.63
N ILE A 60 15.13 14.81 -19.40
CA ILE A 60 14.94 14.83 -20.85
C ILE A 60 16.29 15.09 -21.51
N VAL A 61 16.68 14.23 -22.44
CA VAL A 61 17.98 14.30 -23.14
C VAL A 61 17.80 14.53 -24.63
N ASP A 62 18.63 15.41 -25.21
CA ASP A 62 18.66 15.70 -26.65
C ASP A 62 19.72 14.85 -27.35
N LEU A 63 19.28 13.78 -28.00
CA LEU A 63 20.17 12.85 -28.72
C LEU A 63 20.38 13.23 -30.18
N THR A 64 20.02 14.45 -30.59
CA THR A 64 20.28 14.95 -31.95
C THR A 64 21.78 14.84 -32.27
N PHE A 65 22.10 14.34 -33.47
CA PHE A 65 23.48 14.23 -33.92
C PHE A 65 24.10 15.62 -34.12
N THR A 66 25.21 15.90 -33.42
CA THR A 66 25.95 17.18 -33.49
C THR A 66 27.34 17.05 -34.11
N SER A 67 27.79 15.80 -34.30
CA SER A 67 29.08 15.49 -34.87
C SER A 67 29.01 14.26 -35.76
N ALA A 68 30.02 14.13 -36.62
CA ALA A 68 30.25 12.94 -37.40
C ALA A 68 31.73 12.60 -37.34
N LYS A 69 32.04 11.31 -37.20
CA LYS A 69 33.39 10.77 -37.29
C LYS A 69 33.51 9.99 -38.59
N GLU A 70 34.51 10.32 -39.40
CA GLU A 70 34.90 9.45 -40.51
C GLU A 70 35.85 8.38 -39.96
N TRP A 71 35.42 7.12 -40.05
CA TRP A 71 36.29 5.99 -39.73
C TRP A 71 37.22 5.75 -40.90
N LEU A 72 38.51 5.98 -40.67
CA LEU A 72 39.57 5.79 -41.63
C LEU A 72 40.15 4.39 -41.39
N ASP A 73 39.79 3.43 -42.23
CA ASP A 73 40.40 2.10 -42.20
C ASP A 73 41.73 2.19 -42.93
N ALA A 74 42.85 2.24 -42.19
CA ALA A 74 44.18 2.29 -42.79
C ALA A 74 44.46 0.96 -43.51
N GLU A 75 44.63 1.01 -44.83
CA GLU A 75 45.00 -0.14 -45.65
C GLU A 75 46.51 -0.17 -45.83
N LEU A 76 47.15 -1.31 -45.60
CA LEU A 76 48.58 -1.47 -45.89
C LEU A 76 48.77 -1.43 -47.42
N LEU A 77 49.43 -0.40 -47.91
CA LEU A 77 49.72 -0.25 -49.33
C LEU A 77 51.00 -0.99 -49.71
N GLU A 78 52.05 -0.85 -48.88
CA GLU A 78 53.35 -1.45 -49.14
C GLU A 78 54.12 -1.63 -47.84
N GLU A 79 54.94 -2.68 -47.73
CA GLU A 79 55.77 -2.93 -46.55
C GLU A 79 57.11 -3.55 -46.96
N ASP A 80 58.20 -3.01 -46.41
CA ASP A 80 59.54 -3.58 -46.50
C ASP A 80 60.10 -3.92 -45.09
N ALA A 81 61.32 -4.45 -45.03
CA ALA A 81 61.95 -4.88 -43.79
C ALA A 81 62.13 -3.79 -42.72
N THR A 82 61.87 -2.52 -43.06
CA THR A 82 62.10 -1.35 -42.20
C THR A 82 60.95 -0.34 -42.17
N HIS A 83 60.03 -0.36 -43.13
CA HIS A 83 58.95 0.62 -43.25
C HIS A 83 57.65 0.00 -43.76
N SER A 84 56.53 0.47 -43.21
CA SER A 84 55.17 0.14 -43.64
C SER A 84 54.47 1.42 -44.10
N TRP A 85 53.93 1.42 -45.32
CA TRP A 85 53.19 2.53 -45.92
C TRP A 85 51.69 2.21 -45.86
N LEU A 86 50.95 3.05 -45.15
CA LEU A 86 49.50 2.90 -44.98
C LEU A 86 48.76 3.94 -45.84
N GLY A 87 47.82 3.47 -46.64
CA GLY A 87 46.86 4.26 -47.38
C GLY A 87 45.63 4.51 -46.52
N VAL A 88 45.18 5.75 -46.49
CA VAL A 88 43.98 6.13 -45.74
C VAL A 88 42.86 6.44 -46.74
N PRO A 89 41.98 5.47 -47.08
CA PRO A 89 40.83 5.69 -47.93
C PRO A 89 39.83 6.66 -47.27
N LYS A 90 38.95 7.27 -48.09
CA LYS A 90 37.84 8.08 -47.58
C LYS A 90 36.92 7.20 -46.73
N GLY A 91 36.78 7.56 -45.46
CA GLY A 91 36.12 6.75 -44.44
C GLY A 91 34.59 6.66 -44.57
N LYS A 92 34.00 5.69 -43.86
CA LYS A 92 32.54 5.67 -43.61
C LYS A 92 32.21 6.71 -42.54
N ARG A 93 31.38 7.68 -42.90
CA ARG A 93 30.89 8.73 -41.99
C ARG A 93 29.90 8.13 -41.00
N LYS A 94 30.22 8.18 -39.71
CA LYS A 94 29.36 7.73 -38.60
C LYS A 94 28.92 8.94 -37.78
N LEU A 95 27.62 9.12 -37.61
CA LEU A 95 27.05 10.22 -36.82
C LEU A 95 27.22 9.94 -35.32
N SER A 96 27.31 11.00 -34.50
CA SER A 96 27.43 10.88 -33.05
C SER A 96 26.73 12.05 -32.33
N PRO A 97 25.88 11.76 -31.31
CA PRO A 97 25.30 12.78 -30.46
C PRO A 97 26.38 13.51 -29.66
N ASN A 98 25.99 14.57 -28.95
CA ASN A 98 26.91 15.27 -28.07
C ASN A 98 27.41 14.32 -26.95
N PRO A 99 28.74 14.09 -26.81
CA PRO A 99 29.28 13.19 -25.79
C PRO A 99 28.89 13.54 -24.34
N ASN A 100 28.70 14.84 -24.05
CA ASN A 100 28.25 15.27 -22.72
C ASN A 100 26.83 14.79 -22.44
N VAL A 101 25.95 14.89 -23.45
CA VAL A 101 24.57 14.39 -23.32
C VAL A 101 24.55 12.87 -23.19
N LEU A 102 25.45 12.14 -23.86
CA LEU A 102 25.57 10.68 -23.68
C LEU A 102 25.99 10.31 -22.26
N LEU A 103 26.93 11.05 -21.65
CA LEU A 103 27.33 10.86 -20.26
C LEU A 103 26.17 11.15 -19.29
N GLU A 104 25.46 12.27 -19.51
CA GLU A 104 24.28 12.64 -18.72
C GLU A 104 23.15 11.60 -18.87
N THR A 105 22.96 11.04 -20.07
CA THR A 105 21.97 9.99 -20.34
C THR A 105 22.31 8.73 -19.55
N GLY A 106 23.55 8.26 -19.61
CA GLY A 106 23.98 7.09 -18.85
C GLY A 106 23.85 7.28 -17.35
N TYR A 107 24.16 8.48 -16.84
CA TYR A 107 23.98 8.80 -15.42
C TYR A 107 22.51 8.88 -15.02
N ALA A 108 21.67 9.52 -15.83
CA ALA A 108 20.23 9.60 -15.61
C ALA A 108 19.61 8.20 -15.56
N TRP A 109 20.00 7.30 -16.45
CA TRP A 109 19.58 5.89 -16.42
C TRP A 109 19.99 5.19 -15.15
N ALA A 110 21.24 5.34 -14.71
CA ALA A 110 21.72 4.73 -13.47
C ALA A 110 20.96 5.22 -12.22
N LYS A 111 20.47 6.47 -12.23
CA LYS A 111 19.78 7.06 -11.07
C LYS A 111 18.26 6.95 -11.11
N LYS A 112 17.65 7.02 -12.30
CA LYS A 112 16.20 7.17 -12.50
C LYS A 112 15.58 6.02 -13.29
N GLY A 113 16.39 5.20 -13.95
CA GLY A 113 15.92 4.15 -14.85
C GLY A 113 15.46 4.68 -16.21
N THR A 114 15.04 3.77 -17.08
CA THR A 114 14.69 4.05 -18.48
C THR A 114 13.33 4.73 -18.63
N TYR A 115 12.37 4.47 -17.72
CA TYR A 115 11.03 5.08 -17.74
C TYR A 115 11.01 6.57 -17.36
N ARG A 116 12.06 7.07 -16.70
CA ARG A 116 12.20 8.46 -16.23
C ARG A 116 13.29 9.24 -16.96
N THR A 117 13.81 8.68 -18.04
CA THR A 117 14.79 9.34 -18.92
C THR A 117 14.22 9.36 -20.32
N LEU A 118 13.63 10.51 -20.69
CA LEU A 118 13.00 10.68 -21.99
C LEU A 118 14.04 11.16 -23.00
N ALA A 119 14.16 10.46 -24.12
CA ALA A 119 15.00 10.91 -25.23
C ALA A 119 14.15 11.72 -26.23
N VAL A 120 14.71 12.83 -26.69
CA VAL A 120 14.17 13.64 -27.78
C VAL A 120 15.24 13.76 -28.85
N MET A 121 14.84 13.74 -30.12
CA MET A 121 15.79 13.80 -31.23
C MET A 121 15.22 14.53 -32.43
N ASN A 122 16.02 15.42 -33.03
CA ASN A 122 15.71 15.95 -34.35
C ASN A 122 16.22 15.02 -35.44
N ASP A 123 15.33 14.26 -36.06
CA ASP A 123 15.68 13.26 -37.07
C ASP A 123 16.06 13.87 -38.43
N ALA A 124 15.92 15.18 -38.61
CA ALA A 124 16.44 15.89 -39.78
C ALA A 124 17.98 15.88 -39.85
N PHE A 125 18.66 15.54 -38.74
CA PHE A 125 20.12 15.47 -38.63
C PHE A 125 20.67 14.03 -38.65
N GLY A 126 19.81 13.03 -38.82
CA GLY A 126 20.16 11.62 -38.96
C GLY A 126 19.09 10.71 -38.36
N SER A 127 19.07 9.45 -38.79
CA SER A 127 18.04 8.51 -38.36
C SER A 127 18.29 8.05 -36.92
N PRO A 128 17.26 7.90 -36.07
CA PRO A 128 17.39 7.24 -34.77
C PRO A 128 18.04 5.85 -34.85
N GLU A 129 17.91 5.15 -35.97
CA GLU A 129 18.55 3.84 -36.24
C GLU A 129 20.08 3.90 -36.25
N GLU A 130 20.66 5.09 -36.45
CA GLU A 130 22.12 5.31 -36.51
C GLU A 130 22.74 5.60 -35.13
N LEU A 131 21.93 5.64 -34.07
CA LEU A 131 22.42 5.78 -32.71
C LEU A 131 23.31 4.58 -32.32
N PRO A 132 24.22 4.72 -31.34
CA PRO A 132 25.00 3.60 -30.79
C PRO A 132 24.14 2.38 -30.45
N VAL A 133 24.67 1.15 -30.61
CA VAL A 133 23.91 -0.12 -30.47
C VAL A 133 23.18 -0.25 -29.13
N ASP A 134 23.81 0.23 -28.04
CA ASP A 134 23.22 0.31 -26.70
C ASP A 134 22.08 1.34 -26.59
N LEU A 135 21.75 2.08 -27.65
CA LEU A 135 20.62 3.01 -27.76
C LEU A 135 19.60 2.57 -28.83
N ILE A 136 19.93 1.60 -29.70
CA ILE A 136 19.05 1.10 -30.79
C ILE A 136 17.93 0.19 -30.26
N GLY A 137 18.18 -0.59 -29.20
CA GLY A 137 17.19 -1.49 -28.58
C GLY A 137 16.11 -0.78 -27.75
N PHE A 138 16.15 0.55 -27.69
CA PHE A 138 15.23 1.37 -26.92
C PHE A 138 14.06 1.77 -27.81
N ARG A 139 12.84 1.78 -27.24
CA ARG A 139 11.66 2.36 -27.89
C ARG A 139 12.02 3.78 -28.32
N TRP A 140 11.93 4.07 -29.62
CA TRP A 140 12.45 5.30 -30.24
C TRP A 140 12.15 6.54 -29.39
N GLY A 141 13.17 7.39 -29.18
CA GLY A 141 12.98 8.69 -28.56
C GLY A 141 11.95 9.52 -29.34
N ILE A 142 11.35 10.50 -28.68
CA ILE A 142 10.35 11.38 -29.31
C ILE A 142 11.06 12.16 -30.42
N THR A 143 10.73 11.86 -31.68
CA THR A 143 11.35 12.51 -32.81
C THR A 143 10.56 13.71 -33.29
N TYR A 144 11.27 14.66 -33.89
CA TYR A 144 10.66 15.71 -34.70
C TYR A 144 11.58 16.00 -35.88
N ASN A 145 11.01 16.46 -36.99
CA ASN A 145 11.79 16.80 -38.17
C ASN A 145 11.75 18.32 -38.40
N LEU A 146 12.88 19.00 -38.20
CA LEU A 146 12.98 20.42 -38.53
C LEU A 146 14.41 20.82 -38.92
N ASN A 147 14.56 21.43 -40.08
CA ASN A 147 15.82 21.98 -40.57
C ASN A 147 15.57 23.30 -41.32
N GLU A 148 16.56 23.77 -42.07
CA GLU A 148 16.45 25.01 -42.84
C GLU A 148 15.41 24.94 -43.96
N THR A 149 15.22 23.79 -44.60
CA THR A 149 14.37 23.66 -45.79
C THR A 149 12.88 23.60 -45.47
N ASN A 150 12.50 23.24 -44.24
CA ASN A 150 11.11 23.13 -43.81
C ASN A 150 10.77 24.04 -42.60
N TYR A 151 11.55 25.09 -42.37
CA TYR A 151 11.41 25.96 -41.20
C TYR A 151 10.07 26.74 -41.15
N ASP A 152 9.39 26.88 -42.27
CA ASP A 152 8.04 27.44 -42.35
C ASP A 152 7.02 26.60 -41.57
N THR A 153 7.20 25.28 -41.53
CA THR A 153 6.34 24.32 -40.81
C THR A 153 6.54 24.31 -39.29
N ARG A 154 7.54 25.03 -38.76
CA ARG A 154 7.98 25.01 -37.35
C ARG A 154 6.86 25.14 -36.31
N LYS A 155 5.77 25.84 -36.62
CA LYS A 155 4.63 26.01 -35.69
C LYS A 155 3.86 24.70 -35.52
N ALA A 156 3.62 23.99 -36.63
CA ALA A 156 2.92 22.69 -36.61
C ALA A 156 3.79 21.64 -35.93
N VAL A 157 5.05 21.50 -36.36
CA VAL A 157 6.02 20.56 -35.78
C VAL A 157 6.18 20.77 -34.28
N ARG A 158 6.23 22.03 -33.80
CA ARG A 158 6.34 22.30 -32.35
C ARG A 158 5.10 21.85 -31.59
N LYS A 159 3.91 22.05 -32.17
CA LYS A 159 2.65 21.67 -31.52
C LYS A 159 2.54 20.15 -31.39
N GLU A 160 2.99 19.43 -32.42
CA GLU A 160 3.06 17.96 -32.42
C GLU A 160 4.05 17.47 -31.38
N LEU A 161 5.31 17.94 -31.42
CA LEU A 161 6.33 17.61 -30.42
C LEU A 161 5.86 17.92 -28.99
N ALA A 162 5.16 19.03 -28.77
CA ALA A 162 4.62 19.37 -27.46
C ALA A 162 3.52 18.41 -26.98
N ASN A 163 2.70 17.86 -27.89
CA ASN A 163 1.72 16.84 -27.55
C ASN A 163 2.40 15.53 -27.15
N ASP A 164 3.41 15.12 -27.91
CA ASP A 164 4.13 13.88 -27.66
C ASP A 164 4.90 13.96 -26.33
N LEU A 165 5.56 15.10 -26.09
CA LEU A 165 6.18 15.38 -24.79
C LEU A 165 5.16 15.39 -23.65
N TYR A 166 3.99 16.02 -23.83
CA TYR A 166 2.93 16.00 -22.83
C TYR A 166 2.52 14.55 -22.47
N ASN A 167 2.26 13.71 -23.49
CA ASN A 167 1.86 12.32 -23.28
C ASN A 167 2.97 11.53 -22.59
N ALA A 168 4.21 11.64 -23.07
CA ALA A 168 5.35 10.92 -22.51
C ALA A 168 5.66 11.33 -21.06
N ILE A 169 5.58 12.63 -20.74
CA ILE A 169 5.76 13.13 -19.37
C ILE A 169 4.65 12.58 -18.47
N LYS A 170 3.40 12.60 -18.93
CA LYS A 170 2.25 12.07 -18.18
C LYS A 170 2.36 10.56 -17.95
N ASP A 171 2.76 9.80 -18.97
CA ASP A 171 3.00 8.37 -18.88
C ASP A 171 4.17 8.05 -17.93
N ALA A 172 5.26 8.83 -17.97
CA ALA A 172 6.37 8.68 -17.05
C ALA A 172 5.97 8.98 -15.60
N ILE A 173 5.09 9.97 -15.38
CA ILE A 173 4.51 10.25 -14.06
C ILE A 173 3.64 9.07 -13.59
N ASN A 174 2.84 8.48 -14.47
CA ASN A 174 1.96 7.34 -14.12
C ASN A 174 2.74 6.04 -13.90
N ALA A 175 3.79 5.78 -14.69
CA ALA A 175 4.68 4.63 -14.53
C ALA A 175 5.41 4.65 -13.18
N GLU A 176 5.63 5.84 -12.60
CA GLU A 176 6.18 6.00 -11.26
C GLU A 176 5.36 5.31 -10.19
N ALA A 177 4.03 5.42 -10.24
CA ALA A 177 3.18 4.83 -9.22
C ALA A 177 3.37 3.31 -9.22
N SER A 178 3.28 2.67 -10.39
CA SER A 178 3.49 1.22 -10.53
C SER A 178 4.91 0.78 -10.17
N HIS A 179 5.93 1.50 -10.63
CA HIS A 179 7.32 1.17 -10.31
C HIS A 179 7.64 1.39 -8.83
N GLN A 180 7.14 2.45 -8.19
CA GLN A 180 7.30 2.67 -6.76
C GLN A 180 6.57 1.59 -5.96
N ILE A 181 5.39 1.17 -6.39
CA ILE A 181 4.65 0.05 -5.78
C ILE A 181 5.47 -1.24 -5.86
N GLU A 182 5.98 -1.62 -7.05
CA GLU A 182 6.83 -2.80 -7.19
C GLU A 182 8.14 -2.67 -6.41
N LYS A 183 8.78 -1.51 -6.51
CA LYS A 183 10.05 -1.21 -5.85
C LYS A 183 9.93 -1.33 -4.34
N TRP A 184 8.82 -0.90 -3.75
CA TRP A 184 8.66 -0.92 -2.29
C TRP A 184 7.90 -2.12 -1.76
N SER A 185 7.28 -2.92 -2.63
CA SER A 185 6.67 -4.19 -2.25
C SER A 185 7.62 -5.02 -1.36
N PRO A 186 7.12 -5.59 -0.25
CA PRO A 186 5.71 -5.67 0.17
C PRO A 186 5.17 -4.46 0.97
N PHE A 187 5.93 -3.39 1.13
CA PHE A 187 5.43 -2.16 1.76
C PHE A 187 4.45 -1.43 0.84
N LYS A 188 3.36 -0.92 1.43
CA LYS A 188 2.44 -0.02 0.77
C LYS A 188 2.97 1.41 0.83
N ILE A 189 3.01 2.10 -0.30
CA ILE A 189 3.28 3.55 -0.32
C ILE A 189 2.03 4.33 0.10
N ASN A 190 2.21 5.60 0.47
CA ASN A 190 1.12 6.47 0.90
C ASN A 190 -0.10 6.50 -0.05
N GLN A 191 0.12 6.42 -1.36
CA GLN A 191 -0.93 6.40 -2.39
C GLN A 191 -1.81 5.14 -2.33
N GLN A 192 -1.31 4.04 -1.76
CA GLN A 192 -2.03 2.76 -1.62
C GLN A 192 -2.72 2.61 -0.26
N LEU A 193 -2.58 3.59 0.63
CA LEU A 193 -3.23 3.52 1.94
C LEU A 193 -4.70 3.87 1.77
N ASP A 194 -5.57 2.90 2.03
CA ASP A 194 -7.02 3.09 2.01
C ASP A 194 -7.39 4.16 3.07
N ARG A 195 -7.75 5.36 2.62
CA ARG A 195 -8.05 6.51 3.48
C ARG A 195 -9.54 6.64 3.82
N TYR A 196 -10.33 5.62 3.51
CA TYR A 196 -11.77 5.64 3.74
C TYR A 196 -12.04 5.53 5.24
N HIS A 197 -12.25 6.69 5.84
CA HIS A 197 -12.89 6.80 7.14
C HIS A 197 -14.15 7.61 6.90
N SER A 198 -15.31 7.00 7.16
CA SER A 198 -16.62 7.63 6.92
C SER A 198 -16.89 8.82 7.84
N TYR A 199 -16.01 9.06 8.82
CA TYR A 199 -16.13 10.13 9.79
C TYR A 199 -14.84 10.97 9.87
N SER A 200 -15.02 12.28 10.05
CA SER A 200 -13.91 13.25 10.12
C SER A 200 -13.09 13.05 11.39
N PHE A 201 -11.79 13.33 11.32
CA PHE A 201 -10.94 13.24 12.51
C PHE A 201 -11.31 14.32 13.53
N VAL A 202 -11.53 13.90 14.78
CA VAL A 202 -11.91 14.81 15.87
C VAL A 202 -10.69 15.13 16.71
N PHE A 203 -10.36 16.42 16.75
CA PHE A 203 -9.25 16.92 17.54
C PHE A 203 -9.62 17.06 19.02
N THR A 204 -8.67 16.73 19.88
CA THR A 204 -8.62 17.17 21.27
C THR A 204 -7.28 17.88 21.50
N PRO A 205 -7.15 18.74 22.53
CA PRO A 205 -5.88 19.38 22.85
C PRO A 205 -4.73 18.37 23.02
N GLU A 206 -5.00 17.20 23.61
CA GLU A 206 -4.04 16.12 23.81
C GLU A 206 -3.62 15.49 22.49
N LEU A 207 -4.56 15.20 21.58
CA LEU A 207 -4.24 14.66 20.25
C LEU A 207 -3.45 15.66 19.41
N GLU A 208 -3.75 16.96 19.52
CA GLU A 208 -2.98 18.02 18.85
C GLU A 208 -1.54 18.08 19.34
N ASP A 209 -1.34 17.96 20.66
CA ASP A 209 0.01 17.90 21.24
C ASP A 209 0.75 16.63 20.80
N ILE A 210 0.06 15.49 20.77
CA ILE A 210 0.62 14.22 20.29
C ILE A 210 1.05 14.33 18.82
N ILE A 211 0.22 14.90 17.94
CA ILE A 211 0.56 15.09 16.52
C ILE A 211 1.80 15.98 16.39
N LYS A 212 1.84 17.12 17.08
CA LYS A 212 2.99 18.05 17.06
C LYS A 212 4.26 17.35 17.55
N LYS A 213 4.15 16.60 18.65
CA LYS A 213 5.25 15.83 19.23
C LYS A 213 5.75 14.75 18.27
N LEU A 214 4.85 14.04 17.58
CA LEU A 214 5.22 13.04 16.58
C LEU A 214 5.94 13.64 15.38
N ARG A 215 5.42 14.72 14.80
CA ARG A 215 6.09 15.43 13.70
C ARG A 215 7.50 15.88 14.14
N SER A 216 7.62 16.44 15.33
CA SER A 216 8.93 16.83 15.90
C SER A 216 9.88 15.64 16.07
N PHE A 217 9.40 14.50 16.57
CA PHE A 217 10.25 13.31 16.71
C PHE A 217 10.69 12.75 15.35
N LEU A 218 9.80 12.71 14.36
CA LEU A 218 10.17 12.21 13.03
C LEU A 218 11.29 13.02 12.38
N ILE A 219 11.37 14.32 12.68
CA ILE A 219 12.44 15.21 12.21
C ILE A 219 13.70 15.07 13.07
N ASN A 220 13.56 15.21 14.39
CA ASN A 220 14.69 15.44 15.30
C ASN A 220 15.25 14.16 15.96
N TYR A 221 14.50 13.07 15.94
CA TYR A 221 14.87 11.81 16.60
C TYR A 221 15.14 10.71 15.57
N LYS A 222 16.39 10.23 15.53
CA LYS A 222 16.86 9.19 14.59
C LYS A 222 16.67 7.76 15.09
N GLY A 223 15.72 7.53 15.99
CA GLY A 223 15.42 6.20 16.53
C GLY A 223 13.96 5.78 16.31
N PRO A 224 13.61 4.55 16.70
CA PRO A 224 12.25 4.03 16.62
C PRO A 224 11.28 4.74 17.57
N ILE A 225 10.08 5.01 17.07
CA ILE A 225 8.96 5.57 17.82
C ILE A 225 7.86 4.50 17.94
N ARG A 226 7.29 4.36 19.13
CA ARG A 226 6.18 3.43 19.37
C ARG A 226 4.89 4.18 19.70
N ILE A 227 3.80 3.77 19.07
CA ILE A 227 2.44 4.20 19.39
C ILE A 227 1.74 3.03 20.08
N ALA A 228 1.31 3.26 21.31
CA ALA A 228 0.63 2.30 22.16
C ALA A 228 -0.67 2.91 22.71
N GLY A 229 -1.53 2.09 23.30
CA GLY A 229 -2.81 2.55 23.82
C GLY A 229 -3.87 1.47 23.83
N VAL A 230 -4.95 1.74 24.55
CA VAL A 230 -6.11 0.84 24.67
C VAL A 230 -6.67 0.45 23.30
N SER A 231 -7.27 -0.73 23.18
CA SER A 231 -7.86 -1.19 21.92
C SER A 231 -9.01 -0.27 21.47
N GLY A 232 -9.20 -0.13 20.16
CA GLY A 232 -10.23 0.74 19.59
C GLY A 232 -10.02 2.26 19.80
N SER A 233 -8.86 2.71 20.30
CA SER A 233 -8.57 4.14 20.54
C SER A 233 -8.20 4.96 19.31
N GLY A 234 -8.14 4.37 18.12
CA GLY A 234 -7.81 5.09 16.88
C GLY A 234 -6.31 5.30 16.63
N LYS A 235 -5.43 4.44 17.17
CA LYS A 235 -3.97 4.53 17.01
C LYS A 235 -3.50 4.61 15.55
N THR A 236 -3.98 3.69 14.70
CA THR A 236 -3.70 3.69 13.26
C THR A 236 -4.17 4.97 12.59
N ARG A 237 -5.40 5.41 12.91
CA ARG A 237 -5.96 6.66 12.40
C ARG A 237 -5.11 7.87 12.78
N LEU A 238 -4.69 7.98 14.05
CA LEU A 238 -3.81 9.04 14.53
C LEU A 238 -2.52 9.11 13.71
N VAL A 239 -1.84 7.98 13.47
CA VAL A 239 -0.60 7.96 12.69
C VAL A 239 -0.82 8.48 11.27
N TYR A 240 -1.94 8.14 10.63
CA TYR A 240 -2.26 8.72 9.32
C TYR A 240 -2.54 10.23 9.37
N GLU A 241 -3.20 10.72 10.43
CA GLU A 241 -3.42 12.16 10.61
C GLU A 241 -2.13 12.96 10.80
N VAL A 242 -1.07 12.34 11.33
CA VAL A 242 0.22 13.00 11.52
C VAL A 242 0.75 13.54 10.19
N PHE A 243 0.57 12.83 9.08
CA PHE A 243 1.21 13.21 7.82
C PHE A 243 0.32 14.04 6.90
N ARG A 244 -0.99 13.83 6.91
CA ARG A 244 -1.88 14.46 5.92
C ARG A 244 -2.35 15.85 6.32
N LYS A 245 -2.81 16.59 5.32
CA LYS A 245 -3.65 17.77 5.56
C LYS A 245 -4.95 17.37 6.23
N ASN A 246 -5.32 18.09 7.28
CA ASN A 246 -6.57 17.91 8.03
C ASN A 246 -7.09 19.26 8.53
N GLY A 247 -8.12 19.26 9.38
CA GLY A 247 -8.77 20.49 9.85
C GLY A 247 -7.87 21.44 10.67
N LYS A 248 -6.68 20.99 11.13
CA LYS A 248 -5.78 21.81 11.96
C LYS A 248 -4.34 21.89 11.47
N PHE A 249 -3.90 20.92 10.67
CA PHE A 249 -2.52 20.81 10.22
C PHE A 249 -2.48 20.71 8.69
N GLU A 250 -1.53 21.42 8.09
CA GLU A 250 -1.16 21.20 6.69
C GLU A 250 -0.44 19.86 6.53
N ALA A 251 -0.39 19.37 5.29
CA ALA A 251 0.35 18.17 4.93
C ALA A 251 1.81 18.27 5.38
N ASP A 252 2.32 17.21 5.98
CA ASP A 252 3.71 17.10 6.41
C ASP A 252 4.61 16.78 5.22
N GLU A 253 5.83 17.31 5.21
CA GLU A 253 6.81 17.09 4.13
C GLU A 253 7.17 15.60 3.97
N LEU A 254 6.99 14.80 5.02
CA LEU A 254 7.24 13.35 5.00
C LEU A 254 6.08 12.53 4.44
N GLU A 255 4.95 13.13 4.04
CA GLU A 255 3.77 12.41 3.56
C GLU A 255 4.10 11.46 2.38
N ASN A 256 4.97 11.85 1.46
CA ASN A 256 5.39 11.03 0.31
C ASN A 256 6.54 10.06 0.62
N SER A 257 7.05 10.07 1.86
CA SER A 257 8.14 9.21 2.32
C SER A 257 7.67 7.99 3.11
N ILE A 258 6.35 7.80 3.23
CA ILE A 258 5.74 6.72 4.01
C ILE A 258 5.82 5.38 3.28
N LEU A 259 6.30 4.37 4.00
CA LEU A 259 6.22 2.95 3.67
C LEU A 259 5.47 2.24 4.80
N TYR A 260 4.32 1.68 4.51
CA TYR A 260 3.43 1.07 5.51
C TYR A 260 3.37 -0.44 5.35
N TYR A 261 3.31 -1.15 6.46
CA TYR A 261 3.05 -2.59 6.50
C TYR A 261 2.14 -2.93 7.68
N ASP A 262 1.16 -3.80 7.46
CA ASP A 262 0.25 -4.29 8.50
C ASP A 262 0.64 -5.74 8.84
N LEU A 263 1.08 -5.99 10.07
CA LEU A 263 1.45 -7.34 10.52
C LEU A 263 0.24 -8.23 10.86
N LYS A 264 -0.99 -7.70 10.75
CA LYS A 264 -2.20 -8.49 11.05
C LYS A 264 -2.35 -9.64 10.05
N GLY A 265 -2.11 -10.85 10.52
CA GLY A 265 -2.23 -12.08 9.72
C GLY A 265 -1.05 -12.37 8.80
N THR A 266 0.12 -11.76 9.05
CA THR A 266 1.39 -11.99 8.33
C THR A 266 2.55 -12.14 9.32
N THR A 267 3.78 -12.33 8.83
CA THR A 267 4.97 -12.47 9.67
C THR A 267 6.02 -11.38 9.37
N TYR A 268 6.87 -11.07 10.36
CA TYR A 268 7.97 -10.11 10.14
C TYR A 268 8.98 -10.59 9.09
N GLN A 269 9.17 -11.91 8.95
CA GLN A 269 10.05 -12.53 7.97
C GLN A 269 9.69 -12.14 6.53
N ASP A 270 8.42 -11.80 6.27
CA ASP A 270 7.95 -11.38 4.96
C ASP A 270 8.57 -10.05 4.50
N ILE A 271 9.05 -9.22 5.43
CA ILE A 271 9.61 -7.89 5.15
C ILE A 271 11.08 -7.71 5.55
N SER A 272 11.69 -8.67 6.24
CA SER A 272 13.02 -8.49 6.86
C SER A 272 14.13 -8.15 5.86
N ASN A 273 14.14 -8.81 4.70
CA ASN A 273 15.12 -8.53 3.64
C ASN A 273 14.93 -7.11 3.09
N LYS A 274 13.67 -6.67 2.94
CA LYS A 274 13.35 -5.35 2.41
C LYS A 274 13.75 -4.23 3.38
N VAL A 275 13.59 -4.47 4.68
CA VAL A 275 14.09 -3.57 5.73
C VAL A 275 15.61 -3.43 5.64
N ALA A 276 16.35 -4.53 5.47
CA ALA A 276 17.80 -4.49 5.29
C ALA A 276 18.21 -3.69 4.03
N ASP A 277 17.51 -3.89 2.90
CA ASP A 277 17.72 -3.11 1.67
C ASP A 277 17.48 -1.62 1.90
N LEU A 278 16.39 -1.26 2.59
CA LEU A 278 16.06 0.13 2.92
C LEU A 278 17.15 0.81 3.73
N THR A 279 17.72 0.10 4.72
CA THR A 279 18.81 0.62 5.55
C THR A 279 20.04 0.97 4.71
N ASN A 280 20.32 0.20 3.66
CA ASN A 280 21.46 0.44 2.75
C ASN A 280 21.24 1.59 1.76
N LEU A 281 19.99 1.92 1.41
CA LEU A 281 19.67 2.98 0.43
C LEU A 281 19.99 4.39 0.95
N ASN A 282 20.12 4.56 2.27
CA ASN A 282 20.41 5.84 2.93
C ASN A 282 19.49 6.99 2.47
N GLN A 283 18.21 6.68 2.25
CA GLN A 283 17.17 7.64 1.91
C GLN A 283 16.25 7.85 3.12
N LEU A 284 15.82 9.09 3.34
CA LEU A 284 14.83 9.39 4.37
C LEU A 284 13.49 8.75 3.99
N LYS A 285 13.11 7.71 4.73
CA LYS A 285 11.81 7.03 4.62
C LYS A 285 11.22 6.82 6.01
N VAL A 286 9.90 6.93 6.10
CA VAL A 286 9.16 6.64 7.33
C VAL A 286 8.51 5.27 7.17
N VAL A 287 9.06 4.28 7.85
CA VAL A 287 8.53 2.92 7.88
C VAL A 287 7.52 2.82 9.01
N ILE A 288 6.25 2.59 8.66
CA ILE A 288 5.14 2.41 9.60
C ILE A 288 4.80 0.93 9.63
N ILE A 289 4.87 0.32 10.80
CA ILE A 289 4.50 -1.09 11.00
C ILE A 289 3.32 -1.16 11.97
N ASP A 290 2.14 -1.45 11.45
CA ASP A 290 0.92 -1.62 12.22
C ASP A 290 0.78 -3.03 12.77
N ASN A 291 0.03 -3.18 13.87
CA ASN A 291 -0.17 -4.42 14.61
C ASN A 291 1.16 -5.10 15.04
N CYS A 292 2.13 -4.29 15.43
CA CYS A 292 3.48 -4.71 15.80
C CYS A 292 3.59 -4.99 17.31
N SER A 293 3.73 -6.28 17.65
CA SER A 293 3.96 -6.72 19.04
C SER A 293 5.25 -6.12 19.63
N GLU A 294 5.36 -6.13 20.95
CA GLU A 294 6.56 -5.61 21.64
C GLU A 294 7.81 -6.40 21.25
N GLU A 295 7.71 -7.72 21.16
CA GLU A 295 8.80 -8.60 20.73
C GLU A 295 9.31 -8.26 19.31
N ILE A 296 8.39 -8.10 18.35
CA ILE A 296 8.77 -7.75 16.97
C ILE A 296 9.39 -6.36 16.93
N HIS A 297 8.84 -5.40 17.69
CA HIS A 297 9.41 -4.06 17.80
C HIS A 297 10.85 -4.09 18.32
N GLU A 298 11.12 -4.79 19.42
CA GLU A 298 12.48 -4.89 19.99
C GLU A 298 13.47 -5.52 19.01
N ARG A 299 13.00 -6.49 18.20
CA ARG A 299 13.80 -7.14 17.17
C ARG A 299 14.18 -6.17 16.05
N ILE A 300 13.21 -5.46 15.48
CA ILE A 300 13.42 -4.58 14.31
C ILE A 300 14.04 -3.24 14.68
N ALA A 301 13.75 -2.70 15.87
CA ALA A 301 14.22 -1.40 16.33
C ALA A 301 15.74 -1.21 16.15
N LYS A 302 16.51 -2.29 16.33
CA LYS A 302 17.96 -2.33 16.22
C LYS A 302 18.46 -1.94 14.83
N ASP A 303 17.72 -2.27 13.78
CA ASP A 303 18.11 -2.07 12.37
C ASP A 303 17.90 -0.62 11.90
N PHE A 304 17.18 0.19 12.70
CA PHE A 304 16.83 1.57 12.36
C PHE A 304 17.70 2.61 13.07
N PHE A 305 18.42 2.23 14.13
CA PHE A 305 19.34 3.15 14.79
C PHE A 305 20.49 3.54 13.86
N SER A 306 20.87 4.81 13.88
CA SER A 306 21.96 5.37 13.06
C SER A 306 21.71 5.30 11.55
N THR A 307 20.44 5.20 11.12
CA THR A 307 20.04 5.25 9.72
C THR A 307 19.28 6.54 9.40
N GLU A 308 19.10 6.85 8.11
CA GLU A 308 18.16 7.90 7.69
C GLU A 308 16.71 7.43 7.68
N LEU A 309 16.43 6.17 7.98
CA LEU A 309 15.06 5.70 8.15
C LEU A 309 14.45 6.21 9.46
N ARG A 310 13.12 6.30 9.50
CA ARG A 310 12.34 6.56 10.72
C ARG A 310 11.37 5.41 10.88
N LEU A 311 11.38 4.76 12.04
CA LEU A 311 10.46 3.67 12.35
C LEU A 311 9.33 4.18 13.25
N VAL A 312 8.09 3.93 12.85
CA VAL A 312 6.91 4.08 13.70
C VAL A 312 6.22 2.73 13.80
N THR A 313 6.19 2.14 14.99
CA THR A 313 5.42 0.91 15.22
C THR A 313 4.12 1.21 15.95
N ILE A 314 3.00 0.68 15.49
CA ILE A 314 1.72 0.75 16.18
C ILE A 314 1.47 -0.60 16.85
N GLU A 315 1.22 -0.55 18.14
CA GLU A 315 0.99 -1.71 18.98
C GLU A 315 -0.50 -2.15 18.88
N PRO A 316 -0.82 -3.45 18.83
CA PRO A 316 -2.22 -3.90 18.72
C PRO A 316 -3.00 -3.81 20.05
N ASN A 317 -2.45 -4.34 21.15
CA ASN A 317 -3.08 -4.55 22.46
C ASN A 317 -2.14 -4.25 23.66
N SER A 318 -2.11 -3.04 24.20
CA SER A 318 -1.19 -2.71 25.30
C SER A 318 -1.85 -2.22 26.58
N LYS A 319 -1.33 -2.79 27.67
CA LYS A 319 -1.10 -2.09 28.93
C LYS A 319 0.19 -1.28 28.77
N LYS A 320 0.24 -0.04 29.29
CA LYS A 320 1.37 0.89 29.14
C LYS A 320 2.72 0.19 29.42
N SER A 321 3.55 -0.02 28.40
CA SER A 321 4.93 -0.50 28.54
C SER A 321 5.90 0.68 28.55
N GLU A 322 6.75 0.76 29.57
CA GLU A 322 7.73 1.85 29.75
C GLU A 322 9.10 1.56 29.11
N LYS A 323 9.29 0.37 28.53
CA LYS A 323 10.61 -0.09 28.06
C LYS A 323 11.07 0.53 26.74
N VAL A 324 10.15 1.07 25.96
CA VAL A 324 10.43 1.66 24.65
C VAL A 324 10.34 3.17 24.73
N PHE A 325 11.31 3.89 24.16
CA PHE A 325 11.28 5.35 24.07
C PHE A 325 11.71 5.85 22.69
N PRO A 326 11.00 6.83 22.10
CA PRO A 326 9.74 7.42 22.54
C PRO A 326 8.57 6.44 22.44
N ASN A 327 7.75 6.40 23.49
CA ASN A 327 6.46 5.71 23.47
C ASN A 327 5.34 6.72 23.71
N ILE A 328 4.44 6.83 22.73
CA ILE A 328 3.25 7.67 22.80
C ILE A 328 2.07 6.77 23.11
N PHE A 329 1.46 7.02 24.26
CA PHE A 329 0.36 6.19 24.77
C PHE A 329 -0.96 6.95 24.66
N ILE A 330 -1.91 6.40 23.90
CA ILE A 330 -3.31 6.86 23.88
C ILE A 330 -4.04 6.16 25.03
N ASP A 331 -4.20 6.88 26.14
CA ASP A 331 -4.86 6.35 27.32
C ASP A 331 -6.39 6.40 27.22
N GLU A 332 -7.02 5.86 28.25
CA GLU A 332 -8.47 5.79 28.38
C GLU A 332 -9.13 7.17 28.46
N ASN A 333 -8.44 8.17 29.02
CA ASN A 333 -8.98 9.53 29.12
C ASN A 333 -9.02 10.21 27.75
N ILE A 334 -7.97 10.06 26.94
CA ILE A 334 -7.95 10.56 25.56
C ILE A 334 -9.02 9.84 24.74
N ARG A 335 -9.09 8.49 24.81
CA ARG A 335 -10.12 7.71 24.11
C ARG A 335 -11.53 8.19 24.48
N LYS A 336 -11.80 8.36 25.78
CA LYS A 336 -13.09 8.83 26.28
C LYS A 336 -13.41 10.24 25.80
N THR A 337 -12.47 11.17 25.85
CA THR A 337 -12.67 12.55 25.34
C THR A 337 -13.01 12.55 23.85
N VAL A 338 -12.27 11.77 23.05
CA VAL A 338 -12.52 11.63 21.61
C VAL A 338 -13.90 11.03 21.36
N PHE A 339 -14.24 9.95 22.07
CA PHE A 339 -15.56 9.32 22.00
C PHE A 339 -16.68 10.31 22.31
N HIS A 340 -16.56 11.07 23.41
CA HIS A 340 -17.52 12.09 23.79
C HIS A 340 -17.68 13.17 22.71
N ASN A 341 -16.57 13.67 22.16
CA ASN A 341 -16.63 14.73 21.16
C ASN A 341 -17.26 14.25 19.84
N ILE A 342 -16.93 13.03 19.41
CA ILE A 342 -17.53 12.38 18.24
C ILE A 342 -19.04 12.20 18.47
N PHE A 343 -19.43 11.64 19.62
CA PHE A 343 -20.83 11.39 19.94
C PHE A 343 -21.66 12.69 20.06
N ASN A 344 -21.19 13.66 20.86
CA ASN A 344 -21.90 14.92 21.11
C ASN A 344 -22.12 15.76 19.85
N SER A 345 -21.28 15.58 18.82
CA SER A 345 -21.48 16.22 17.53
C SER A 345 -22.78 15.83 16.84
N LYS A 346 -23.29 14.61 17.12
CA LYS A 346 -24.49 14.04 16.50
C LYS A 346 -25.66 13.90 17.49
N PHE A 347 -25.37 13.56 18.74
CA PHE A 347 -26.36 13.28 19.78
C PHE A 347 -26.08 14.11 21.06
N PRO A 348 -26.41 15.41 21.08
CA PRO A 348 -26.04 16.30 22.18
C PRO A 348 -26.86 16.08 23.47
N SER A 349 -28.01 15.41 23.40
CA SER A 349 -28.96 15.27 24.51
C SER A 349 -28.77 14.00 25.35
N THR A 350 -27.93 13.05 24.92
CA THR A 350 -27.85 11.71 25.53
C THR A 350 -26.76 11.63 26.58
N ASN A 351 -26.97 10.76 27.58
CA ASN A 351 -25.90 10.40 28.49
C ASN A 351 -24.88 9.47 27.79
N VAL A 352 -23.79 10.07 27.31
CA VAL A 352 -22.70 9.37 26.64
C VAL A 352 -22.07 8.26 27.50
N SER A 353 -22.15 8.35 28.83
CA SER A 353 -21.51 7.37 29.72
C SER A 353 -22.12 5.97 29.60
N GLN A 354 -23.44 5.87 29.36
CA GLN A 354 -24.08 4.59 29.14
C GLN A 354 -23.62 3.98 27.82
N LEU A 355 -23.64 4.74 26.73
CA LEU A 355 -23.19 4.25 25.42
C LEU A 355 -21.72 3.87 25.43
N TYR A 356 -20.87 4.67 26.08
CA TYR A 356 -19.45 4.36 26.22
C TYR A 356 -19.24 2.96 26.81
N ASN A 357 -20.01 2.62 27.85
CA ASN A 357 -19.96 1.30 28.46
C ASN A 357 -20.53 0.21 27.53
N THR A 358 -21.65 0.49 26.85
CA THR A 358 -22.27 -0.46 25.90
C THR A 358 -21.34 -0.80 24.73
N LEU A 359 -20.58 0.18 24.22
CA LEU A 359 -19.64 -0.03 23.11
C LEU A 359 -18.22 -0.36 23.58
N ASP A 360 -17.99 -0.51 24.89
CA ASP A 360 -16.65 -0.73 25.48
C ASP A 360 -15.61 0.36 25.09
N GLY A 361 -16.10 1.58 24.86
CA GLY A 361 -15.30 2.72 24.40
C GLY A 361 -14.69 2.56 23.00
N ASP A 362 -15.07 1.54 22.23
CA ASP A 362 -14.52 1.27 20.90
C ASP A 362 -15.02 2.30 19.88
N LEU A 363 -14.08 3.10 19.35
CA LEU A 363 -14.39 4.15 18.38
C LEU A 363 -14.91 3.59 17.05
N ASN A 364 -14.53 2.36 16.66
CA ASN A 364 -15.04 1.75 15.43
C ASN A 364 -16.54 1.45 15.57
N LYS A 365 -16.96 0.90 16.71
CA LYS A 365 -18.39 0.67 17.01
C LYS A 365 -19.18 1.98 17.04
N LEU A 366 -18.61 3.03 17.64
CA LEU A 366 -19.24 4.35 17.68
C LEU A 366 -19.45 4.93 16.26
N VAL A 367 -18.45 4.80 15.38
CA VAL A 367 -18.57 5.26 13.99
C VAL A 367 -19.71 4.53 13.28
N SER A 368 -19.83 3.21 13.44
CA SER A 368 -20.96 2.46 12.87
C SER A 368 -22.32 2.96 13.36
N VAL A 369 -22.46 3.29 14.65
CA VAL A 369 -23.69 3.90 15.19
C VAL A 369 -23.95 5.27 14.56
N ILE A 370 -22.92 6.10 14.45
CA ILE A 370 -23.03 7.46 13.90
C ILE A 370 -23.37 7.46 12.42
N VAL A 371 -22.81 6.57 11.62
CA VAL A 371 -23.10 6.51 10.16
C VAL A 371 -24.50 5.94 9.89
N SER A 372 -25.15 5.35 10.90
CA SER A 372 -26.38 4.58 10.72
C SER A 372 -27.68 5.31 11.04
N ASP A 373 -27.64 6.61 11.35
CA ASP A 373 -28.83 7.42 11.70
C ASP A 373 -29.75 6.76 12.74
N VAL A 374 -29.14 6.14 13.75
CA VAL A 374 -29.87 5.49 14.85
C VAL A 374 -30.54 6.55 15.72
N GLU A 375 -31.79 6.32 16.09
CA GLU A 375 -32.54 7.20 17.01
C GLU A 375 -31.97 7.12 18.43
N GLU A 376 -32.05 8.23 19.16
CA GLU A 376 -31.39 8.39 20.45
C GLU A 376 -31.87 7.37 21.52
N GLU A 377 -33.14 6.98 21.45
CA GLU A 377 -33.77 6.01 22.35
C GLU A 377 -33.32 4.56 22.10
N ASP A 378 -32.81 4.26 20.90
CA ASP A 378 -32.38 2.92 20.50
C ASP A 378 -30.95 2.59 20.95
N ILE A 379 -30.17 3.62 21.29
CA ILE A 379 -28.76 3.54 21.65
C ILE A 379 -28.52 2.72 22.93
N VAL A 380 -29.51 2.64 23.81
CA VAL A 380 -29.44 1.92 25.09
C VAL A 380 -29.86 0.44 25.00
N LYS A 381 -30.27 -0.02 23.82
CA LYS A 381 -30.66 -1.41 23.60
C LYS A 381 -29.45 -2.35 23.63
N SER A 382 -29.71 -3.66 23.66
CA SER A 382 -28.66 -4.65 23.55
C SER A 382 -27.88 -4.47 22.24
N VAL A 383 -26.61 -4.90 22.19
CA VAL A 383 -25.77 -4.73 21.00
C VAL A 383 -26.39 -5.40 19.76
N ILE A 384 -27.08 -6.53 19.94
CA ILE A 384 -27.73 -7.25 18.83
C ILE A 384 -28.99 -6.52 18.36
N ASP A 385 -29.76 -5.94 19.26
CA ASP A 385 -30.90 -5.09 18.88
C ASP A 385 -30.41 -3.83 18.16
N LEU A 386 -29.34 -3.21 18.66
CA LEU A 386 -28.71 -2.04 18.03
C LEU A 386 -28.22 -2.38 16.62
N LEU A 387 -27.56 -3.54 16.42
CA LEU A 387 -27.17 -4.03 15.11
C LEU A 387 -28.38 -4.28 14.20
N THR A 388 -29.45 -4.84 14.73
CA THR A 388 -30.70 -5.07 13.99
C THR A 388 -31.29 -3.75 13.49
N ILE A 389 -31.21 -2.69 14.30
CA ILE A 389 -31.68 -1.34 13.95
C ILE A 389 -30.77 -0.70 12.90
N ILE A 390 -29.45 -0.75 13.10
CA ILE A 390 -28.44 -0.25 12.14
C ILE A 390 -28.63 -0.88 10.76
N ILE A 391 -28.87 -2.20 10.74
CA ILE A 391 -28.95 -2.98 9.52
C ILE A 391 -30.32 -2.86 8.84
N GLY A 392 -31.37 -2.73 9.66
CA GLY A 392 -32.77 -2.71 9.24
C GLY A 392 -33.30 -4.12 8.95
N GLN A 393 -34.57 -4.36 9.31
CA GLN A 393 -35.19 -5.69 9.28
C GLN A 393 -35.07 -6.39 7.92
N VAL A 394 -35.22 -5.65 6.80
CA VAL A 394 -35.12 -6.22 5.44
C VAL A 394 -33.77 -6.89 5.21
N ASN A 395 -32.66 -6.24 5.60
CA ASN A 395 -31.33 -6.80 5.41
C ASN A 395 -31.01 -7.90 6.44
N VAL A 396 -31.57 -7.78 7.65
CA VAL A 396 -31.51 -8.85 8.66
C VAL A 396 -32.17 -10.12 8.12
N ASP A 397 -33.35 -10.01 7.52
CA ASP A 397 -34.08 -11.12 6.91
C ASP A 397 -33.33 -11.77 5.74
N ILE A 398 -32.55 -10.98 4.98
CA ILE A 398 -31.66 -11.50 3.92
C ILE A 398 -30.49 -12.30 4.51
N GLY A 399 -30.09 -12.04 5.77
CA GLY A 399 -29.03 -12.75 6.47
C GLY A 399 -27.82 -11.88 6.83
N ALA A 400 -27.97 -10.56 6.95
CA ALA A 400 -26.85 -9.66 7.22
C ALA A 400 -26.12 -9.95 8.54
N ILE A 401 -26.86 -10.25 9.61
CA ILE A 401 -26.28 -10.65 10.89
C ILE A 401 -25.45 -11.94 10.73
N LYS A 402 -25.95 -12.92 9.97
CA LYS A 402 -25.22 -14.15 9.69
C LYS A 402 -23.94 -13.91 8.90
N LEU A 403 -23.97 -13.00 7.91
CA LEU A 403 -22.77 -12.63 7.18
C LEU A 403 -21.75 -11.95 8.11
N LEU A 404 -22.19 -11.06 8.99
CA LEU A 404 -21.32 -10.39 9.96
C LEU A 404 -20.70 -11.37 10.96
N ILE A 405 -21.48 -12.33 11.48
CA ILE A 405 -20.98 -13.41 12.33
C ILE A 405 -19.93 -14.21 11.56
N ALA A 406 -20.26 -14.65 10.34
CA ALA A 406 -19.35 -15.42 9.52
C ALA A 406 -18.03 -14.66 9.33
N VAL A 407 -18.06 -13.42 8.82
CA VAL A 407 -16.86 -12.59 8.62
C VAL A 407 -16.09 -12.36 9.92
N SER A 408 -16.77 -12.26 11.07
CA SER A 408 -16.15 -12.13 12.39
C SER A 408 -15.38 -13.39 12.82
N LEU A 409 -15.79 -14.57 12.36
CA LEU A 409 -15.09 -15.84 12.63
C LEU A 409 -13.85 -16.06 11.77
N PHE A 410 -13.58 -15.22 10.76
CA PHE A 410 -12.36 -15.31 9.94
C PHE A 410 -11.42 -14.12 10.21
N LYS A 411 -10.12 -14.34 10.05
CA LYS A 411 -9.11 -13.27 10.01
C LYS A 411 -9.36 -12.31 8.86
N LYS A 412 -9.77 -12.86 7.71
CA LYS A 412 -10.18 -12.18 6.48
C LYS A 412 -10.92 -13.16 5.56
N VAL A 413 -11.81 -12.67 4.71
CA VAL A 413 -12.54 -13.48 3.70
C VAL A 413 -12.36 -12.86 2.32
N GLY A 414 -11.96 -13.65 1.32
CA GLY A 414 -11.87 -13.18 -0.06
C GLY A 414 -13.24 -12.85 -0.63
N ALA A 415 -13.41 -11.64 -1.17
CA ALA A 415 -14.67 -11.17 -1.74
C ALA A 415 -14.55 -10.75 -3.22
N THR A 416 -13.35 -10.41 -3.69
CA THR A 416 -13.12 -10.02 -5.09
C THR A 416 -11.91 -10.75 -5.68
N GLY A 417 -11.66 -10.50 -6.97
CA GLY A 417 -10.49 -11.05 -7.67
C GLY A 417 -10.41 -12.57 -7.65
N SER A 418 -9.19 -13.09 -7.54
CA SER A 418 -8.91 -14.53 -7.48
C SER A 418 -9.45 -15.21 -6.23
N TYR A 419 -9.82 -14.45 -5.19
CA TYR A 419 -10.33 -14.96 -3.92
C TYR A 419 -11.86 -14.83 -3.79
N SER A 420 -12.57 -14.35 -4.81
CA SER A 420 -14.03 -14.16 -4.79
C SER A 420 -14.84 -15.45 -4.55
N TYR A 421 -14.26 -16.63 -4.78
CA TYR A 421 -14.93 -17.90 -4.46
C TYR A 421 -15.16 -18.06 -2.95
N GLN A 422 -14.32 -17.45 -2.11
CA GLN A 422 -14.41 -17.59 -0.64
C GLN A 422 -15.71 -17.01 -0.08
N ILE A 423 -16.14 -15.83 -0.55
CA ILE A 423 -17.41 -15.24 -0.10
C ILE A 423 -18.64 -16.04 -0.57
N GLU A 424 -18.54 -16.76 -1.69
CA GLU A 424 -19.60 -17.68 -2.13
C GLU A 424 -19.75 -18.85 -1.17
N ILE A 425 -18.64 -19.39 -0.64
CA ILE A 425 -18.68 -20.43 0.40
C ILE A 425 -19.31 -19.87 1.67
N ILE A 426 -18.94 -18.66 2.09
CA ILE A 426 -19.60 -18.00 3.23
C ILE A 426 -21.10 -17.84 2.99
N ARG A 427 -21.50 -17.45 1.78
CA ARG A 427 -22.91 -17.31 1.41
C ARG A 427 -23.64 -18.64 1.50
N THR A 428 -23.10 -19.74 0.98
CA THR A 428 -23.79 -21.04 1.00
C THR A 428 -23.79 -21.70 2.38
N THR A 429 -22.72 -21.53 3.15
CA THR A 429 -22.55 -22.16 4.46
C THR A 429 -23.29 -21.41 5.56
N PHE A 430 -23.15 -20.09 5.64
CA PHE A 430 -23.70 -19.29 6.76
C PHE A 430 -24.99 -18.56 6.37
N VAL A 431 -24.97 -17.78 5.29
CA VAL A 431 -26.02 -16.78 5.01
C VAL A 431 -27.25 -17.40 4.35
N LYS A 432 -27.04 -18.30 3.39
CA LYS A 432 -28.02 -19.01 2.56
C LYS A 432 -28.95 -18.09 1.75
N CYS A 433 -28.45 -16.93 1.31
CA CYS A 433 -29.19 -15.97 0.47
C CYS A 433 -28.88 -16.11 -1.03
N PRO A 434 -29.68 -15.52 -1.95
CA PRO A 434 -29.35 -15.41 -3.37
C PRO A 434 -28.04 -14.63 -3.62
N LYS A 435 -27.36 -14.93 -4.72
CA LYS A 435 -26.05 -14.34 -5.05
C LYS A 435 -26.14 -12.83 -5.29
N GLU A 436 -27.20 -12.37 -5.96
CA GLU A 436 -27.42 -10.95 -6.26
C GLU A 436 -27.56 -10.14 -4.97
N LYS A 437 -28.23 -10.71 -3.97
CA LYS A 437 -28.44 -10.10 -2.66
C LYS A 437 -27.17 -10.02 -1.81
N LEU A 438 -26.23 -10.94 -1.99
CA LEU A 438 -24.96 -10.91 -1.26
C LEU A 438 -24.17 -9.62 -1.54
N ASN A 439 -24.06 -9.23 -2.82
CA ASN A 439 -23.28 -8.04 -3.19
C ASN A 439 -23.94 -6.74 -2.70
N GLU A 440 -25.28 -6.66 -2.77
CA GLU A 440 -26.05 -5.56 -2.19
C GLU A 440 -25.79 -5.47 -0.68
N LEU A 441 -25.79 -6.62 0.01
CA LEU A 441 -25.61 -6.71 1.44
C LEU A 441 -24.18 -6.33 1.87
N ILE A 442 -23.15 -6.80 1.16
CA ILE A 442 -21.75 -6.41 1.42
C ILE A 442 -21.60 -4.89 1.23
N SER A 443 -22.11 -4.34 0.13
CA SER A 443 -22.04 -2.90 -0.15
C SER A 443 -22.74 -2.08 0.94
N PHE A 444 -23.89 -2.57 1.40
CA PHE A 444 -24.63 -1.95 2.50
C PHE A 444 -23.85 -2.01 3.82
N LEU A 445 -23.30 -3.18 4.21
CA LEU A 445 -22.53 -3.31 5.46
C LEU A 445 -21.24 -2.48 5.46
N VAL A 446 -20.60 -2.33 4.29
CA VAL A 446 -19.48 -1.40 4.11
C VAL A 446 -19.93 0.04 4.30
N SER A 447 -21.10 0.42 3.76
CA SER A 447 -21.65 1.78 3.95
C SER A 447 -21.99 2.11 5.41
N LYS A 448 -22.08 1.12 6.30
CA LYS A 448 -22.33 1.27 7.74
C LYS A 448 -21.08 1.08 8.61
N ASP A 449 -19.88 0.97 8.00
CA ASP A 449 -18.61 0.68 8.68
C ASP A 449 -18.63 -0.60 9.53
N LEU A 450 -19.51 -1.56 9.24
CA LEU A 450 -19.54 -2.85 9.95
C LEU A 450 -18.52 -3.83 9.36
N ILE A 451 -18.25 -3.69 8.06
CA ILE A 451 -17.24 -4.44 7.30
C ILE A 451 -16.34 -3.44 6.57
N ILE A 452 -15.05 -3.76 6.46
CA ILE A 452 -14.11 -3.02 5.61
C ILE A 452 -13.57 -3.90 4.49
N ILE A 453 -13.29 -3.29 3.34
CA ILE A 453 -12.61 -3.94 2.21
C ILE A 453 -11.13 -3.57 2.29
N LYS A 454 -10.24 -4.57 2.25
CA LYS A 454 -8.79 -4.42 2.15
C LYS A 454 -8.28 -5.28 0.99
N GLY A 455 -7.99 -4.65 -0.15
CA GLY A 455 -7.64 -5.37 -1.38
C GLY A 455 -8.78 -6.32 -1.79
N ASP A 456 -8.45 -7.59 -2.04
CA ASP A 456 -9.44 -8.60 -2.42
C ASP A 456 -10.27 -9.19 -1.26
N TYR A 457 -10.05 -8.70 -0.04
CA TYR A 457 -10.61 -9.28 1.18
C TYR A 457 -11.56 -8.34 1.90
N ILE A 458 -12.52 -8.92 2.61
CA ILE A 458 -13.35 -8.25 3.60
C ILE A 458 -13.00 -8.70 5.02
N LEU A 459 -13.15 -7.77 5.97
CA LEU A 459 -12.91 -8.00 7.40
C LEU A 459 -14.02 -7.35 8.23
N ALA A 460 -14.34 -7.96 9.37
CA ALA A 460 -15.19 -7.34 10.37
C ALA A 460 -14.48 -6.10 10.93
N ASN A 461 -15.20 -5.00 11.06
CA ASN A 461 -14.66 -3.72 11.52
C ASN A 461 -15.17 -3.33 12.91
N ALA A 462 -16.40 -3.74 13.25
CA ALA A 462 -17.05 -3.42 14.51
C ALA A 462 -17.85 -4.63 15.03
N PHE A 463 -18.08 -4.66 16.35
CA PHE A 463 -18.93 -5.63 17.05
C PHE A 463 -18.52 -7.11 16.94
N GLU A 464 -17.26 -7.40 16.57
CA GLU A 464 -16.77 -8.76 16.32
C GLU A 464 -17.01 -9.70 17.52
N LYS A 465 -16.66 -9.24 18.73
CA LYS A 465 -16.82 -10.02 19.96
C LYS A 465 -18.29 -10.30 20.25
N GLU A 466 -19.14 -9.28 20.16
CA GLU A 466 -20.56 -9.40 20.47
C GLU A 466 -21.31 -10.28 19.47
N LEU A 467 -20.92 -10.26 18.19
CA LEU A 467 -21.44 -11.16 17.17
C LEU A 467 -21.05 -12.62 17.45
N ILE A 468 -19.80 -12.85 17.85
CA ILE A 468 -19.32 -14.18 18.24
C ILE A 468 -20.05 -14.68 19.50
N ASP A 469 -20.19 -13.83 20.52
CA ASP A 469 -20.90 -14.18 21.76
C ASP A 469 -22.38 -14.46 21.50
N HIS A 470 -23.01 -13.69 20.59
CA HIS A 470 -24.36 -13.97 20.14
C HIS A 470 -24.48 -15.31 19.42
N TRP A 471 -23.53 -15.64 18.54
CA TRP A 471 -23.51 -16.93 17.84
C TRP A 471 -23.45 -18.10 18.84
N LYS A 472 -22.59 -18.00 19.87
CA LYS A 472 -22.49 -19.01 20.94
C LYS A 472 -23.80 -19.24 21.68
N SER A 473 -24.60 -18.19 21.87
CA SER A 473 -25.85 -18.24 22.62
C SER A 473 -27.04 -18.85 21.85
N GLN A 474 -26.90 -19.06 20.53
CA GLN A 474 -27.96 -19.55 19.65
C GLN A 474 -27.77 -21.04 19.36
N ALA A 475 -28.87 -21.82 19.37
CA ALA A 475 -28.84 -23.26 19.13
C ALA A 475 -28.39 -23.60 17.69
N LEU A 476 -27.26 -24.32 17.63
CA LEU A 476 -26.45 -24.79 16.50
C LEU A 476 -27.03 -24.70 15.07
N GLU A 477 -26.47 -23.76 14.29
CA GLU A 477 -26.13 -24.07 12.89
C GLU A 477 -25.25 -25.32 12.85
N ASN A 478 -25.35 -26.14 11.80
CA ASN A 478 -24.63 -27.42 11.73
C ASN A 478 -23.11 -27.20 11.71
N ILE A 479 -22.47 -27.23 12.88
CA ILE A 479 -21.04 -26.90 13.03
C ILE A 479 -20.14 -27.88 12.27
N ASN A 480 -20.57 -29.14 12.17
CA ASN A 480 -19.89 -30.15 11.36
C ASN A 480 -19.88 -29.75 9.88
N GLU A 481 -21.02 -29.29 9.35
CA GLU A 481 -21.11 -28.77 7.97
C GLU A 481 -20.22 -27.53 7.78
N ILE A 482 -20.15 -26.63 8.76
CA ILE A 482 -19.28 -25.45 8.71
C ILE A 482 -17.81 -25.87 8.62
N VAL A 483 -17.34 -26.74 9.52
CA VAL A 483 -15.94 -27.21 9.53
C VAL A 483 -15.60 -27.89 8.20
N LEU A 484 -16.45 -28.81 7.72
CA LEU A 484 -16.21 -29.49 6.44
C LEU A 484 -16.17 -28.52 5.26
N ASN A 485 -17.11 -27.58 5.16
CA ASN A 485 -17.15 -26.61 4.07
C ASN A 485 -15.92 -25.69 4.09
N VAL A 486 -15.50 -25.23 5.26
CA VAL A 486 -14.32 -24.36 5.41
C VAL A 486 -13.04 -25.10 5.04
N SER A 487 -12.88 -26.33 5.52
CA SER A 487 -11.70 -27.16 5.24
C SER A 487 -11.62 -27.54 3.76
N ASN A 488 -12.72 -27.98 3.15
CA ASN A 488 -12.74 -28.40 1.74
C ASN A 488 -12.52 -27.26 0.73
N ASN A 489 -12.59 -26.00 1.15
CA ASN A 489 -12.49 -24.83 0.28
C ASN A 489 -11.32 -23.89 0.64
N SER A 490 -10.27 -24.42 1.28
CA SER A 490 -9.04 -23.68 1.60
C SER A 490 -9.27 -22.39 2.40
N LEU A 491 -10.27 -22.40 3.29
CA LEU A 491 -10.59 -21.29 4.18
C LEU A 491 -10.08 -21.52 5.60
N TRP A 492 -9.61 -22.74 5.90
CA TRP A 492 -9.22 -23.21 7.23
C TRP A 492 -8.21 -22.29 7.93
N SER A 493 -7.14 -21.88 7.26
CA SER A 493 -6.07 -21.05 7.85
C SER A 493 -6.53 -19.65 8.30
N ASN A 494 -7.60 -19.13 7.71
CA ASN A 494 -8.22 -17.87 8.13
C ASN A 494 -9.27 -18.06 9.23
N PHE A 495 -9.74 -19.28 9.47
CA PHE A 495 -10.84 -19.63 10.38
C PHE A 495 -10.37 -20.21 11.71
N SER A 496 -9.39 -21.12 11.65
CA SER A 496 -9.04 -22.05 12.72
C SER A 496 -8.78 -21.38 14.06
N ASP A 497 -7.86 -20.41 14.13
CA ASP A 497 -7.50 -19.75 15.40
C ASP A 497 -8.73 -19.13 16.10
N LYS A 498 -9.53 -18.36 15.35
CA LYS A 498 -10.74 -17.72 15.89
C LYS A 498 -11.78 -18.75 16.29
N PHE A 499 -11.93 -19.81 15.50
CA PHE A 499 -12.86 -20.88 15.81
C PHE A 499 -12.46 -21.62 17.10
N PHE A 500 -11.18 -21.92 17.30
CA PHE A 500 -10.70 -22.53 18.54
C PHE A 500 -10.81 -21.59 19.74
N ASP A 501 -10.64 -20.28 19.56
CA ASP A 501 -10.96 -19.29 20.61
C ASP A 501 -12.44 -19.30 20.98
N VAL A 502 -13.34 -19.54 20.01
CA VAL A 502 -14.77 -19.75 20.29
C VAL A 502 -14.98 -21.00 21.10
N LEU A 503 -14.43 -22.15 20.66
CA LEU A 503 -14.57 -23.44 21.34
C LEU A 503 -14.03 -23.41 22.77
N LYS A 504 -12.87 -22.78 22.97
CA LYS A 504 -12.23 -22.64 24.29
C LYS A 504 -13.10 -21.89 25.29
N ASN A 505 -13.86 -20.92 24.80
CA ASN A 505 -14.72 -20.04 25.60
C ASN A 505 -16.21 -20.37 25.38
N ASP A 506 -16.53 -21.63 25.05
CA ASP A 506 -17.88 -22.16 25.01
C ASP A 506 -18.21 -22.86 26.33
N ASP A 507 -18.92 -22.15 27.22
CA ASP A 507 -19.30 -22.68 28.53
C ASP A 507 -20.30 -23.85 28.45
N SER A 508 -21.08 -23.95 27.35
CA SER A 508 -22.07 -25.01 27.16
C SER A 508 -21.42 -26.35 26.79
N GLY A 509 -20.30 -26.29 26.06
CA GLY A 509 -19.66 -27.45 25.43
C GLY A 509 -20.44 -28.01 24.23
N ASP A 510 -21.52 -27.37 23.81
CA ASP A 510 -22.42 -27.88 22.76
C ASP A 510 -21.71 -28.02 21.41
N TYR A 511 -20.80 -27.10 21.07
CA TYR A 511 -20.03 -27.21 19.84
C TYR A 511 -19.08 -28.42 19.87
N ILE A 512 -18.31 -28.57 20.95
CA ILE A 512 -17.37 -29.70 21.10
C ILE A 512 -18.13 -31.03 21.11
N ASN A 513 -19.26 -31.09 21.80
CA ASN A 513 -20.12 -32.28 21.82
C ASN A 513 -20.67 -32.60 20.43
N SER A 514 -21.08 -31.60 19.66
CA SER A 514 -21.54 -31.77 18.27
C SER A 514 -20.43 -32.28 17.35
N LEU A 515 -19.22 -31.73 17.47
CA LEU A 515 -18.05 -32.13 16.69
C LEU A 515 -17.59 -33.56 17.02
N ASN A 516 -17.73 -34.00 18.28
CA ASN A 516 -17.36 -35.33 18.76
C ASN A 516 -18.51 -36.34 18.76
N SER A 517 -19.68 -35.95 18.24
CA SER A 517 -20.83 -36.85 18.10
C SER A 517 -20.53 -38.01 17.12
N VAL A 518 -21.40 -39.02 17.08
CA VAL A 518 -21.20 -40.22 16.24
C VAL A 518 -21.01 -39.86 14.76
N ASP A 519 -21.77 -38.88 14.27
CA ASP A 519 -21.70 -38.35 12.90
C ASP A 519 -20.87 -37.04 12.81
N GLY A 520 -20.14 -36.71 13.87
CA GLY A 520 -19.34 -35.49 13.95
C GLY A 520 -18.02 -35.61 13.20
N VAL A 521 -17.46 -34.46 12.80
CA VAL A 521 -16.22 -34.39 12.02
C VAL A 521 -15.02 -35.02 12.75
N LEU A 522 -15.01 -35.02 14.08
CA LEU A 522 -13.94 -35.67 14.86
C LEU A 522 -14.03 -37.21 14.85
N LYS A 523 -15.16 -37.76 14.39
CA LYS A 523 -15.34 -39.19 14.14
C LYS A 523 -15.29 -39.52 12.65
N ASP A 524 -15.09 -38.57 11.76
CA ASP A 524 -14.93 -38.81 10.33
C ASP A 524 -13.45 -39.02 9.97
N SER A 525 -13.06 -40.28 9.74
CA SER A 525 -11.68 -40.61 9.35
C SER A 525 -11.27 -39.92 8.05
N SER A 526 -12.20 -39.73 7.10
CA SER A 526 -11.90 -39.12 5.81
C SER A 526 -11.53 -37.65 5.95
N PHE A 527 -12.14 -36.93 6.90
CA PHE A 527 -11.75 -35.58 7.25
C PHE A 527 -10.41 -35.56 8.00
N ILE A 528 -10.24 -36.38 9.04
CA ILE A 528 -9.03 -36.40 9.88
C ILE A 528 -7.77 -36.77 9.08
N ASP A 529 -7.92 -37.52 7.99
CA ASP A 529 -6.82 -37.87 7.08
C ASP A 529 -6.41 -36.75 6.10
N THR A 530 -7.17 -35.65 6.04
CA THR A 530 -6.78 -34.46 5.25
C THR A 530 -5.71 -33.64 5.96
N ASN A 531 -5.02 -32.78 5.22
CA ASN A 531 -4.04 -31.85 5.81
C ASN A 531 -4.72 -30.92 6.84
N GLU A 532 -5.88 -30.37 6.49
CA GLU A 532 -6.68 -29.49 7.32
C GLU A 532 -7.23 -30.23 8.56
N GLY A 533 -7.64 -31.49 8.42
CA GLY A 533 -8.06 -32.34 9.54
C GLY A 533 -6.90 -32.66 10.50
N GLY A 534 -5.70 -32.91 9.97
CA GLY A 534 -4.49 -33.04 10.78
C GLY A 534 -4.15 -31.77 11.54
N GLU A 535 -4.23 -30.61 10.88
CA GLU A 535 -4.05 -29.29 11.51
C GLU A 535 -5.12 -29.03 12.59
N PHE A 536 -6.38 -29.39 12.32
CA PHE A 536 -7.46 -29.34 13.30
C PHE A 536 -7.08 -30.13 14.55
N VAL A 537 -6.66 -31.39 14.40
CA VAL A 537 -6.30 -32.25 15.55
C VAL A 537 -5.10 -31.69 16.31
N ASN A 538 -4.12 -31.10 15.63
CA ASN A 538 -2.99 -30.44 16.28
C ASN A 538 -3.43 -29.24 17.13
N LEU A 539 -4.24 -28.35 16.58
CA LEU A 539 -4.82 -27.23 17.34
C LEU A 539 -5.70 -27.75 18.49
N LEU A 540 -6.49 -28.80 18.25
CA LEU A 540 -7.28 -29.46 19.27
C LEU A 540 -6.42 -29.98 20.41
N ALA A 541 -5.18 -30.44 20.16
CA ALA A 541 -4.28 -30.88 21.21
C ALA A 541 -3.77 -29.72 22.09
N ASP A 542 -3.60 -28.52 21.51
CA ASP A 542 -3.19 -27.32 22.25
C ASP A 542 -4.29 -26.82 23.20
N TYR A 543 -5.55 -26.88 22.79
CA TYR A 543 -6.68 -26.39 23.57
C TYR A 543 -7.39 -27.47 24.41
N PHE A 544 -7.46 -28.71 23.91
CA PHE A 544 -8.23 -29.83 24.46
C PHE A 544 -7.46 -31.17 24.37
N PRO A 545 -6.32 -31.32 25.08
CA PRO A 545 -5.39 -32.43 24.87
C PRO A 545 -5.99 -33.83 25.08
N SER A 546 -6.90 -33.98 26.06
CA SER A 546 -7.57 -35.26 26.31
C SER A 546 -8.47 -35.68 25.15
N LEU A 547 -9.21 -34.74 24.57
CA LEU A 547 -10.10 -35.02 23.45
C LEU A 547 -9.30 -35.36 22.18
N ALA A 548 -8.22 -34.64 21.92
CA ALA A 548 -7.32 -34.95 20.80
C ALA A 548 -6.75 -36.37 20.89
N LEU A 549 -6.34 -36.81 22.09
CA LEU A 549 -5.87 -38.17 22.32
C LEU A 549 -6.94 -39.21 22.01
N ASP A 550 -8.20 -38.97 22.42
CA ASP A 550 -9.31 -39.89 22.17
C ASP A 550 -9.65 -40.00 20.67
N VAL A 551 -9.59 -38.88 19.94
CA VAL A 551 -9.75 -38.87 18.48
C VAL A 551 -8.67 -39.73 17.82
N ILE A 552 -7.40 -39.52 18.18
CA ILE A 552 -6.26 -40.28 17.63
C ILE A 552 -6.38 -41.78 17.95
N LYS A 553 -6.71 -42.15 19.18
CA LYS A 553 -6.91 -43.56 19.57
C LYS A 553 -8.05 -44.21 18.78
N SER A 554 -9.18 -43.53 18.65
CA SER A 554 -10.33 -44.05 17.91
C SER A 554 -10.03 -44.28 16.43
N LYS A 555 -9.09 -43.53 15.86
CA LYS A 555 -8.58 -43.75 14.50
C LYS A 555 -7.67 -44.99 14.43
N ILE A 556 -6.76 -45.17 15.39
CA ILE A 556 -5.87 -46.34 15.46
C ILE A 556 -6.68 -47.64 15.58
N GLU A 557 -7.79 -47.64 16.30
CA GLU A 557 -8.68 -48.80 16.44
C GLU A 557 -9.50 -49.11 15.16
N ARG A 558 -9.55 -48.19 14.19
CA ARG A 558 -10.27 -48.32 12.91
C ARG A 558 -9.36 -48.67 11.72
N LEU A 559 -8.04 -48.56 11.89
CA LEU A 559 -7.00 -49.00 10.94
C LEU A 559 -6.64 -50.46 11.21
#